data_AF-A0A1U7W6F0-F1
#
_entry.id   AF-A0A1U7W6F0-F1
#
_cell.length_a   1.000
_cell.length_b   1.000
_cell.length_c   1.000
_cell.angle_alpha   90.00
_cell.angle_beta   90.00
_cell.angle_gamma   90.00
#
_symmetry.space_group_name_H-M   'P 1'
#
loop_
_entity.id
_entity.type
_entity.pdbx_description
1 polymer ?
#
loop_
_entity_poly.entity_id
_entity_poly.type
_entity_poly.pdbx_seq_one_letter_code
_entity_poly.pdbx_strand_id
1 'polypeptide(L)'
;MKEIRDGSQANHMSKSASSDSNPLVLDVDDFKGNFSFDDLFGNLVTELLPSYLEKEADSSESHGNIVGIDALSNGNLRSNAGKSAQGLSSPLFPEVDALLSLFKNSSTQLVDLKRQVDGKLNNLKKEVAVQDLKHRKTLAELEKGVDGLFGSFARLDSRISSVGHTAAKIGDHLQIRRENLLVRR
;
A
#
# COMPACT_ATOMS: atom_id res chain seq x y z
N MET A 1 19.04 -14.79 -17.61
CA MET A 1 18.79 -13.89 -18.75
C MET A 1 17.38 -14.15 -19.26
N LYS A 2 16.43 -13.28 -18.93
CA LYS A 2 15.24 -12.97 -19.74
C LYS A 2 14.63 -11.69 -19.17
N GLU A 3 14.86 -10.59 -19.89
CA GLU A 3 14.17 -9.31 -19.70
C GLU A 3 12.66 -9.50 -19.85
N ILE A 4 11.89 -8.69 -19.12
CA ILE A 4 10.52 -8.32 -19.49
C ILE A 4 10.51 -6.80 -19.54
N ARG A 5 10.26 -6.27 -20.74
CA ARG A 5 10.12 -4.85 -21.09
C ARG A 5 8.65 -4.53 -21.31
N ASP A 6 8.38 -3.23 -21.20
CA ASP A 6 7.13 -2.48 -21.49
C ASP A 6 5.97 -2.64 -20.50
N GLY A 7 5.33 -1.57 -20.01
CA GLY A 7 5.34 -0.18 -20.46
C GLY A 7 3.91 0.27 -20.76
N SER A 8 3.46 1.31 -20.05
CA SER A 8 2.31 2.19 -20.36
C SER A 8 0.88 1.68 -20.08
N GLN A 9 0.23 2.29 -19.08
CA GLN A 9 -0.85 3.26 -19.33
C GLN A 9 -1.34 3.90 -18.02
N ALA A 10 -1.03 5.18 -17.88
CA ALA A 10 -1.75 6.10 -17.02
C ALA A 10 -3.15 6.31 -17.59
N ASN A 11 -4.19 5.99 -16.81
CA ASN A 11 -5.48 6.65 -16.81
C ASN A 11 -6.36 6.04 -15.73
N HIS A 12 -6.45 6.70 -14.57
CA HIS A 12 -7.54 6.39 -13.63
C HIS A 12 -8.02 7.62 -12.85
N MET A 13 -8.23 8.74 -13.55
CA MET A 13 -9.12 9.79 -13.04
C MET A 13 -10.59 9.38 -13.31
N SER A 14 -11.09 8.42 -12.54
CA SER A 14 -12.53 8.13 -12.45
C SER A 14 -13.13 8.91 -11.29
N LYS A 15 -13.47 10.15 -11.62
CA LYS A 15 -14.55 11.00 -11.08
C LYS A 15 -15.52 10.30 -10.11
N SER A 16 -15.51 10.70 -8.84
CA SER A 16 -16.74 10.73 -8.03
C SER A 16 -16.90 12.14 -7.45
N ALA A 17 -18.07 12.73 -7.72
CA ALA A 17 -18.41 14.09 -7.33
C ALA A 17 -18.55 14.17 -5.81
N SER A 18 -17.63 14.85 -5.14
CA SER A 18 -17.83 15.37 -3.79
C SER A 18 -17.74 16.88 -3.85
N SER A 19 -18.77 17.53 -3.29
CA SER A 19 -19.10 18.95 -3.36
C SER A 19 -18.19 19.85 -2.53
N ASP A 20 -16.88 19.56 -2.48
CA ASP A 20 -15.90 20.48 -1.94
C ASP A 20 -15.10 21.03 -3.11
N SER A 21 -15.15 22.35 -3.27
CA SER A 21 -14.47 23.11 -4.33
C SER A 21 -12.96 23.16 -4.13
N ASN A 22 -12.35 22.02 -3.77
CA ASN A 22 -10.92 21.85 -3.65
C ASN A 22 -10.40 21.09 -4.87
N PRO A 23 -9.45 21.66 -5.60
CA PRO A 23 -9.00 21.10 -6.88
C PRO A 23 -8.14 19.83 -6.76
N LEU A 24 -7.76 19.44 -5.54
CA LEU A 24 -6.99 18.21 -5.28
C LEU A 24 -7.51 17.52 -4.01
N VAL A 25 -7.87 16.24 -4.14
CA VAL A 25 -8.19 15.33 -3.03
C VAL A 25 -7.23 14.15 -3.11
N LEU A 26 -6.44 13.93 -2.06
CA LEU A 26 -5.50 12.81 -1.97
C LEU A 26 -6.18 11.60 -1.32
N ASP A 27 -6.18 10.45 -1.98
CA ASP A 27 -6.65 9.18 -1.40
C ASP A 27 -5.47 8.28 -1.03
N VAL A 28 -5.66 7.40 -0.04
CA VAL A 28 -4.71 6.34 0.35
C VAL A 28 -4.38 5.45 -0.84
N ASP A 29 -5.36 5.24 -1.71
CA ASP A 29 -5.23 4.35 -2.87
C ASP A 29 -4.22 4.87 -3.90
N ASP A 30 -4.02 6.20 -3.98
CA ASP A 30 -3.05 6.83 -4.88
C ASP A 30 -1.59 6.54 -4.50
N PHE A 31 -1.35 6.15 -3.25
CA PHE A 31 -0.03 5.80 -2.72
C PHE A 31 0.25 4.29 -2.78
N LYS A 32 -0.65 3.49 -3.34
CA LYS A 32 -0.44 2.04 -3.49
C LYS A 32 0.42 1.76 -4.73
N GLY A 33 1.38 0.84 -4.60
CA GLY A 33 2.24 0.42 -5.71
C GLY A 33 3.43 1.37 -5.93
N ASN A 34 3.80 1.60 -7.19
CA ASN A 34 4.93 2.46 -7.54
C ASN A 34 4.50 3.93 -7.49
N PHE A 35 4.52 4.50 -6.28
CA PHE A 35 4.27 5.93 -6.08
C PHE A 35 5.47 6.77 -6.54
N SER A 36 5.20 7.82 -7.32
CA SER A 36 6.17 8.83 -7.76
C SER A 36 5.71 10.20 -7.31
N PHE A 37 6.56 10.89 -6.54
CA PHE A 37 6.28 12.25 -6.11
C PHE A 37 6.26 13.23 -7.29
N ASP A 38 7.13 13.01 -8.27
CA ASP A 38 7.25 13.89 -9.44
C ASP A 38 6.02 13.83 -10.34
N ASP A 39 5.36 12.67 -10.44
CA ASP A 39 4.12 12.53 -11.20
C ASP A 39 2.95 13.23 -10.49
N LEU A 40 2.84 13.06 -9.17
CA LEU A 40 1.84 13.77 -8.35
C LEU A 40 2.03 15.28 -8.43
N PHE A 41 3.28 15.75 -8.30
CA PHE A 41 3.61 17.16 -8.38
C PHE A 41 3.42 17.72 -9.80
N GLY A 42 3.80 16.95 -10.82
CA GLY A 42 3.62 17.29 -12.22
C GLY A 42 2.15 17.53 -12.53
N ASN A 43 1.25 16.63 -12.12
CA ASN A 43 -0.19 16.80 -12.30
C ASN A 43 -0.72 18.02 -11.55
N LEU A 44 -0.25 18.26 -10.31
CA LEU A 44 -0.64 19.41 -9.50
C LEU A 44 -0.29 20.75 -10.16
N VAL A 45 0.88 20.81 -10.81
CA VAL A 45 1.42 22.02 -11.44
C VAL A 45 0.88 22.20 -12.85
N THR A 46 0.70 21.13 -13.63
CA THR A 46 0.31 21.21 -15.05
C THR A 46 -1.20 21.28 -15.28
N GLU A 47 -2.00 20.63 -14.44
CA GLU A 47 -3.46 20.60 -14.60
C GLU A 47 -4.15 21.81 -13.96
N LEU A 48 -3.47 22.45 -13.00
CA LEU A 48 -4.08 23.47 -12.14
C LEU A 48 -3.49 24.88 -12.21
N LEU A 49 -2.29 25.03 -12.78
CA LEU A 49 -1.84 26.34 -13.24
C LEU A 49 -2.38 26.56 -14.65
N PRO A 50 -2.79 27.80 -15.01
CA PRO A 50 -3.02 28.11 -16.41
C PRO A 50 -1.73 27.80 -17.15
N SER A 51 -1.80 26.94 -18.16
CA SER A 51 -0.70 26.81 -19.11
C SER A 51 -0.38 28.23 -19.56
N TYR A 52 0.90 28.62 -19.43
CA TYR A 52 1.38 29.90 -19.92
C TYR A 52 1.01 29.95 -21.40
N LEU A 53 -0.13 30.60 -21.71
CA LEU A 53 -0.54 30.93 -23.05
C LEU A 53 0.53 31.92 -23.49
N GLU A 54 1.53 31.41 -24.20
CA GLU A 54 2.39 32.18 -25.08
C GLU A 54 1.47 32.77 -26.15
N LYS A 55 0.77 33.83 -25.75
CA LYS A 55 0.04 34.69 -26.66
C LYS A 55 1.12 35.54 -27.29
N GLU A 56 1.82 34.95 -28.26
CA GLU A 56 2.59 35.68 -29.26
C GLU A 56 1.66 36.78 -29.78
N ALA A 57 1.92 37.99 -29.31
CA ALA A 57 1.27 39.17 -29.80
C ALA A 57 1.90 39.44 -31.16
N ASP A 58 1.39 38.77 -32.20
CA ASP A 58 1.57 39.18 -33.58
C ASP A 58 0.91 40.56 -33.75
N SER A 59 1.66 41.60 -33.38
CA SER A 59 1.33 42.98 -33.65
C SER A 59 2.60 43.81 -33.75
N SER A 60 3.20 43.84 -34.95
CA SER A 60 3.52 45.12 -35.58
C SER A 60 3.96 44.92 -37.04
N GLU A 61 3.43 45.81 -37.85
CA GLU A 61 3.47 45.94 -39.30
C GLU A 61 4.79 46.59 -39.78
N SER A 62 5.27 46.12 -40.93
CA SER A 62 5.95 46.87 -42.02
C SER A 62 7.15 47.81 -41.74
N HIS A 63 8.27 47.43 -42.38
CA HIS A 63 9.34 48.24 -43.01
C HIS A 63 10.40 48.97 -42.16
N GLY A 64 11.66 48.55 -42.40
CA GLY A 64 12.86 49.41 -42.29
C GLY A 64 14.14 48.63 -41.99
N ASN A 65 14.95 48.34 -43.01
CA ASN A 65 16.30 47.77 -42.86
C ASN A 65 17.19 48.61 -41.92
N ILE A 66 18.05 47.95 -41.12
CA ILE A 66 19.51 48.17 -41.02
C ILE A 66 20.11 47.36 -39.84
N VAL A 67 20.93 46.37 -40.19
CA VAL A 67 22.25 45.99 -39.60
C VAL A 67 22.40 45.81 -38.08
N GLY A 68 22.83 44.60 -37.68
CA GLY A 68 23.96 44.46 -36.74
C GLY A 68 23.71 43.82 -35.37
N ILE A 69 23.87 42.50 -35.31
CA ILE A 69 24.58 41.69 -34.28
C ILE A 69 24.92 42.30 -32.89
N ASP A 70 24.50 41.54 -31.87
CA ASP A 70 25.09 41.31 -30.55
C ASP A 70 25.39 42.49 -29.61
N ALA A 71 24.61 42.59 -28.53
CA ALA A 71 25.13 42.58 -27.15
C ALA A 71 24.01 42.83 -26.12
N LEU A 72 23.77 41.83 -25.26
CA LEU A 72 23.09 41.99 -23.99
C LEU A 72 23.88 42.99 -23.12
N SER A 73 23.29 44.14 -22.82
CA SER A 73 23.82 45.06 -21.81
C SER A 73 22.96 44.99 -20.55
N ASN A 74 23.48 44.25 -19.57
CA ASN A 74 23.02 44.19 -18.19
C ASN A 74 23.25 45.56 -17.52
N GLY A 75 22.19 46.31 -17.23
CA GLY A 75 22.26 47.65 -16.67
C GLY A 75 21.31 47.83 -15.49
N ASN A 76 21.85 47.63 -14.29
CA ASN A 76 21.21 47.84 -13.00
C ASN A 76 20.72 49.31 -12.85
N LEU A 77 19.46 49.46 -12.43
CA LEU A 77 18.74 50.73 -12.26
C LEU A 77 19.42 51.65 -11.23
N ARG A 78 19.71 52.90 -11.62
CA ARG A 78 19.83 54.03 -10.70
C ARG A 78 18.57 54.88 -10.80
N SER A 79 17.89 54.98 -9.66
CA SER A 79 16.80 55.90 -9.31
C SER A 79 16.98 57.32 -9.87
N ASN A 80 15.94 57.95 -10.42
CA ASN A 80 15.02 58.81 -9.65
C ASN A 80 14.03 59.60 -10.54
N ALA A 81 12.86 59.88 -9.94
CA ALA A 81 11.96 61.02 -10.17
C ALA A 81 11.03 61.01 -11.40
N GLY A 82 9.75 60.71 -11.15
CA GLY A 82 8.65 60.99 -12.08
C GLY A 82 7.31 60.42 -11.63
N LYS A 83 6.57 61.21 -10.85
CA LYS A 83 5.14 61.09 -10.50
C LYS A 83 4.30 60.17 -11.41
N SER A 84 3.64 59.16 -10.85
CA SER A 84 2.21 58.87 -11.10
C SER A 84 1.69 57.73 -10.21
N ALA A 85 0.50 57.94 -9.65
CA ALA A 85 -0.48 56.96 -9.15
C ALA A 85 -0.12 56.04 -7.96
N GLN A 86 -0.74 56.40 -6.83
CA GLN A 86 -1.10 55.53 -5.71
C GLN A 86 -2.04 54.41 -6.14
N GLY A 87 -1.76 53.17 -5.71
CA GLY A 87 -2.70 52.04 -5.64
C GLY A 87 -2.97 51.40 -7.01
N LEU A 88 -2.60 50.16 -7.30
CA LEU A 88 -2.76 48.96 -6.50
C LEU A 88 -1.55 48.07 -6.78
N SER A 89 -0.92 47.55 -5.74
CA SER A 89 -0.03 46.40 -5.87
C SER A 89 -0.88 45.20 -6.27
N SER A 90 -1.26 45.12 -7.55
CA SER A 90 -1.64 43.85 -8.14
C SER A 90 -0.42 42.96 -7.96
N PRO A 91 -0.52 41.86 -7.19
CA PRO A 91 0.62 41.00 -6.95
C PRO A 91 1.21 40.57 -8.30
N LEU A 92 2.54 40.54 -8.37
CA LEU A 92 3.31 40.19 -9.57
C LEU A 92 2.91 38.81 -10.14
N PHE A 93 2.21 38.00 -9.34
CA PHE A 93 1.45 36.81 -9.75
C PHE A 93 0.19 36.64 -8.88
N PRO A 94 -1.01 36.98 -9.39
CA PRO A 94 -2.29 36.81 -8.67
C PRO A 94 -2.61 35.36 -8.27
N GLU A 95 -1.99 34.38 -8.91
CA GLU A 95 -2.23 32.95 -8.70
C GLU A 95 -1.35 32.30 -7.62
N VAL A 96 -0.32 33.01 -7.12
CA VAL A 96 0.60 32.47 -6.11
C VAL A 96 -0.12 32.13 -4.80
N ASP A 97 -1.08 32.95 -4.39
CA ASP A 97 -1.84 32.72 -3.16
C ASP A 97 -2.76 31.49 -3.28
N ALA A 98 -3.30 31.22 -4.46
CA ALA A 98 -4.10 30.04 -4.74
C ALA A 98 -3.26 28.76 -4.74
N LEU A 99 -2.08 28.79 -5.39
CA LEU A 99 -1.13 27.67 -5.38
C LEU A 99 -0.62 27.39 -3.97
N LEU A 100 -0.30 28.43 -3.19
CA LEU A 100 0.14 28.28 -1.81
C LEU A 100 -0.95 27.67 -0.93
N SER A 101 -2.21 28.08 -1.14
CA SER A 101 -3.37 27.51 -0.43
C SER A 101 -3.55 26.03 -0.77
N LEU A 102 -3.39 25.67 -2.04
CA LEU A 102 -3.44 24.28 -2.51
C LEU A 102 -2.32 23.43 -1.92
N PHE A 103 -1.09 23.94 -1.92
CA PHE A 103 0.05 23.24 -1.32
C PHE A 103 -0.16 23.00 0.18
N LYS A 104 -0.62 24.02 0.91
CA LYS A 104 -0.92 23.89 2.35
C LYS A 104 -2.04 22.88 2.60
N ASN A 105 -3.07 22.89 1.76
CA ASN A 105 -4.17 21.93 1.85
C ASN A 105 -3.69 20.49 1.57
N SER A 106 -2.95 20.28 0.48
CA SER A 106 -2.34 18.99 0.12
C SER A 106 -1.39 18.47 1.22
N SER A 107 -0.56 19.34 1.80
CA SER A 107 0.31 18.99 2.92
C SER A 107 -0.49 18.54 4.15
N THR A 108 -1.60 19.22 4.47
CA THR A 108 -2.49 18.84 5.58
C THR A 108 -3.15 17.49 5.32
N GLN A 109 -3.69 17.29 4.11
CA GLN A 109 -4.28 16.02 3.70
C GLN A 109 -3.27 14.86 3.80
N LEU A 110 -2.01 15.07 3.39
CA LEU A 110 -0.96 14.05 3.48
C LEU A 110 -0.63 13.67 4.93
N VAL A 111 -0.60 14.64 5.84
CA VAL A 111 -0.40 14.38 7.28
C VAL A 111 -1.56 13.60 7.87
N ASP A 112 -2.79 13.95 7.50
CA ASP A 112 -3.98 13.23 7.93
C ASP A 112 -4.02 11.80 7.38
N LEU A 113 -3.62 11.63 6.12
CA LEU A 113 -3.51 10.32 5.46
C LEU A 113 -2.49 9.43 6.17
N LYS A 114 -1.31 9.97 6.48
CA LYS A 114 -0.29 9.30 7.27
C LYS A 114 -0.87 8.84 8.62
N ARG A 115 -1.57 9.72 9.33
CA ARG A 115 -2.21 9.39 10.62
C ARG A 115 -3.23 8.26 10.46
N GLN A 116 -4.02 8.26 9.39
CA GLN A 116 -4.99 7.19 9.11
C GLN A 116 -4.30 5.85 8.82
N VAL A 117 -3.24 5.85 8.01
CA VAL A 117 -2.45 4.65 7.70
C VAL A 117 -1.80 4.10 8.97
N ASP A 118 -1.19 4.97 9.78
CA ASP A 118 -0.60 4.59 11.07
C ASP A 118 -1.66 4.01 12.02
N GLY A 119 -2.87 4.57 12.04
CA GLY A 119 -4.00 4.05 12.81
C GLY A 119 -4.43 2.66 12.35
N LYS A 120 -4.62 2.46 11.04
CA LYS A 120 -4.96 1.15 10.45
C LYS A 120 -3.88 0.11 10.72
N LEU A 121 -2.61 0.48 10.56
CA LEU A 121 -1.46 -0.39 10.81
C LEU A 121 -1.37 -0.81 12.29
N ASN A 122 -1.57 0.12 13.21
CA ASN A 122 -1.57 -0.19 14.65
C ASN A 122 -2.74 -1.09 15.04
N ASN A 123 -3.92 -0.89 14.47
CA ASN A 123 -5.07 -1.76 14.70
C ASN A 123 -4.81 -3.17 14.17
N LEU A 124 -4.31 -3.29 12.94
CA LEU A 124 -3.94 -4.58 12.35
C LEU A 124 -2.90 -5.31 13.19
N LYS A 125 -1.87 -4.60 13.67
CA LYS A 125 -0.85 -5.17 14.57
C LYS A 125 -1.46 -5.74 15.85
N LYS A 126 -2.42 -5.04 16.47
CA LYS A 126 -3.13 -5.52 17.67
C LYS A 126 -3.98 -6.75 17.36
N GLU A 127 -4.72 -6.74 16.25
CA GLU A 127 -5.58 -7.86 15.84
C GLU A 127 -4.77 -9.12 15.54
N VAL A 128 -3.66 -8.98 14.81
CA VAL A 128 -2.71 -10.08 14.54
C VAL A 128 -2.16 -10.64 15.84
N ALA A 129 -1.77 -9.81 16.80
CA ALA A 129 -1.28 -10.28 18.09
C ALA A 129 -2.35 -11.05 18.89
N VAL A 130 -3.61 -10.62 18.84
CA VAL A 130 -4.74 -11.34 19.48
C VAL A 130 -5.00 -12.68 18.80
N GLN A 131 -5.01 -12.71 17.46
CA GLN A 131 -5.19 -13.95 16.70
C GLN A 131 -4.04 -14.93 16.94
N ASP A 132 -2.80 -14.46 16.92
CA ASP A 132 -1.62 -15.28 17.17
C ASP A 132 -1.68 -15.92 18.57
N LEU A 133 -2.02 -15.12 19.58
CA LEU A 133 -2.22 -15.62 20.94
C LEU A 133 -3.32 -16.69 21.00
N LYS A 134 -4.44 -16.49 20.30
CA LYS A 134 -5.56 -17.45 20.25
C LYS A 134 -5.12 -18.75 19.58
N HIS A 135 -4.52 -18.67 18.39
CA HIS A 135 -4.09 -19.86 17.64
C HIS A 135 -3.02 -20.64 18.39
N ARG A 136 -2.07 -19.95 19.01
CA ARG A 136 -1.03 -20.58 19.82
C ARG A 136 -1.62 -21.36 21.01
N LYS A 137 -2.65 -20.83 21.67
CA LYS A 137 -3.36 -21.55 22.74
C LYS A 137 -4.08 -22.79 22.23
N THR A 138 -4.83 -22.65 21.13
CA THR A 138 -5.54 -23.77 20.51
C THR A 138 -4.58 -24.88 20.07
N LEU A 139 -3.43 -24.52 19.48
CA LEU A 139 -2.39 -25.49 19.12
C LEU A 139 -1.85 -26.24 20.35
N ALA A 140 -1.59 -25.54 21.46
CA ALA A 140 -1.11 -26.18 22.69
C ALA A 140 -2.15 -27.15 23.29
N GLU A 141 -3.43 -26.81 23.22
CA GLU A 141 -4.51 -27.71 23.66
C GLU A 141 -4.62 -28.95 22.75
N LEU A 142 -4.50 -28.77 21.44
CA LEU A 142 -4.49 -29.87 20.47
C LEU A 142 -3.30 -30.81 20.68
N GLU A 143 -2.09 -30.26 20.86
CA GLU A 143 -0.87 -31.02 21.15
C GLU A 143 -1.07 -31.90 22.39
N LYS A 144 -1.55 -31.32 23.49
CA LYS A 144 -1.89 -32.07 24.70
C LYS A 144 -2.94 -33.16 24.47
N GLY A 145 -3.94 -32.88 23.64
CA GLY A 145 -4.97 -33.84 23.26
C GLY A 145 -4.40 -35.03 22.47
N VAL A 146 -3.49 -34.76 21.54
CA VAL A 146 -2.78 -35.76 20.74
C VAL A 146 -1.88 -36.62 21.63
N ASP A 147 -1.12 -36.02 22.54
CA ASP A 147 -0.29 -36.75 23.51
C ASP A 147 -1.13 -37.69 24.39
N GLY A 148 -2.29 -37.20 24.87
CA GLY A 148 -3.25 -38.00 25.62
C GLY A 148 -3.81 -39.18 24.80
N LEU A 149 -4.06 -38.97 23.51
CA LEU A 149 -4.51 -40.01 22.59
C LEU A 149 -3.40 -41.05 22.36
N PHE A 150 -2.15 -40.63 22.19
CA PHE A 150 -1.01 -41.54 22.05
C PHE A 150 -0.83 -42.42 23.29
N GLY A 151 -0.92 -41.82 24.48
CA GLY A 151 -0.92 -42.58 25.74
C GLY A 151 -2.09 -43.58 25.84
N SER A 152 -3.26 -43.20 25.33
CA SER A 152 -4.43 -44.09 25.28
C SER A 152 -4.23 -45.25 24.31
N PHE A 153 -3.60 -45.02 23.15
CA PHE A 153 -3.25 -46.06 22.18
C PHE A 153 -2.21 -47.03 22.74
N ALA A 154 -1.16 -46.54 23.41
CA ALA A 154 -0.17 -47.42 24.04
C ALA A 154 -0.80 -48.36 25.09
N ARG A 155 -1.77 -47.85 25.86
CA ARG A 155 -2.54 -48.66 26.81
C ARG A 155 -3.47 -49.65 26.12
N LEU A 156 -4.11 -49.23 25.03
CA LEU A 156 -4.97 -50.12 24.24
C LEU A 156 -4.16 -51.25 23.63
N ASP A 157 -3.01 -50.94 23.03
CA ASP A 157 -2.09 -51.91 22.42
C ASP A 157 -1.63 -52.94 23.45
N SER A 158 -1.19 -52.48 24.64
CA SER A 158 -0.83 -53.39 25.75
C SER A 158 -1.97 -54.34 26.13
N ARG A 159 -3.22 -53.86 26.14
CA ARG A 159 -4.40 -54.70 26.43
C ARG A 159 -4.68 -55.68 25.29
N ILE A 160 -4.58 -55.25 24.04
CA ILE A 160 -4.76 -56.11 22.86
C ILE A 160 -3.70 -57.21 22.86
N SER A 161 -2.43 -56.88 23.11
CA SER A 161 -1.36 -57.88 23.23
C SER A 161 -1.64 -58.89 24.35
N SER A 162 -2.06 -58.42 25.54
CA SER A 162 -2.41 -59.31 26.66
C SER A 162 -3.57 -60.25 26.34
N VAL A 163 -4.62 -59.74 25.71
CA VAL A 163 -5.76 -60.55 25.28
C VAL A 163 -5.33 -61.52 24.17
N GLY A 164 -4.52 -61.07 23.21
CA GLY A 164 -3.96 -61.89 22.14
C GLY A 164 -3.12 -63.06 22.67
N HIS A 165 -2.24 -62.81 23.63
CA HIS A 165 -1.47 -63.86 24.31
C HIS A 165 -2.38 -64.87 25.03
N THR A 166 -3.44 -64.39 25.70
CA THR A 166 -4.39 -65.25 26.38
C THR A 166 -5.16 -66.13 25.38
N ALA A 167 -5.62 -65.53 24.27
CA ALA A 167 -6.33 -66.24 23.21
C ALA A 167 -5.44 -67.30 22.54
N ALA A 168 -4.18 -66.98 22.23
CA ALA A 168 -3.20 -67.93 21.71
C ALA A 168 -3.02 -69.12 22.66
N LYS A 169 -2.80 -68.84 23.95
CA LYS A 169 -2.64 -69.90 24.98
C LYS A 169 -3.88 -70.80 25.09
N ILE A 170 -5.08 -70.23 25.04
CA ILE A 170 -6.33 -71.02 25.03
C ILE A 170 -6.40 -71.88 23.77
N GLY A 171 -6.05 -71.31 22.61
CA GLY A 171 -5.97 -72.04 21.34
C GLY A 171 -5.06 -73.26 21.44
N ASP A 172 -3.84 -73.07 21.94
CA ASP A 172 -2.86 -74.15 22.14
C ASP A 172 -3.43 -75.25 23.05
N HIS A 173 -4.10 -74.88 24.15
CA HIS A 173 -4.72 -75.84 25.07
C HIS A 173 -5.83 -76.65 24.40
N LEU A 174 -6.66 -76.01 23.56
CA LEU A 174 -7.73 -76.68 22.82
C LEU A 174 -7.16 -77.63 21.75
N GLN A 175 -6.07 -77.26 21.08
CA GLN A 175 -5.40 -78.11 20.09
C GLN A 175 -4.80 -79.36 20.75
N ILE A 176 -4.02 -79.19 21.83
CA ILE A 176 -3.45 -80.31 22.60
C ILE A 176 -4.54 -81.26 23.08
N ARG A 177 -5.66 -80.73 23.58
CA ARG A 177 -6.81 -81.55 24.01
C ARG A 177 -7.39 -82.35 22.85
N ARG A 178 -7.55 -81.73 21.68
CA ARG A 178 -8.08 -82.39 20.47
C ARG A 178 -7.19 -83.55 20.04
N GLU A 179 -5.89 -83.35 19.97
CA GLU A 179 -4.91 -84.37 19.57
C GLU A 179 -4.93 -85.57 20.53
N ASN A 180 -4.94 -85.31 21.85
CA ASN A 180 -5.06 -86.37 22.86
C ASN A 180 -6.35 -87.20 22.74
N LEU A 181 -7.45 -86.59 22.31
CA LEU A 181 -8.74 -87.26 22.16
C LEU A 181 -8.80 -88.12 20.89
N LEU A 182 -8.09 -87.72 19.84
CA LEU A 182 -7.89 -88.48 18.61
C LEU A 182 -7.01 -89.72 18.83
N VAL A 183 -5.95 -89.61 19.64
CA VAL A 183 -5.04 -90.74 19.96
C VAL A 183 -5.71 -91.79 20.86
N ARG A 184 -6.75 -91.41 21.61
CA ARG A 184 -7.47 -92.30 22.55
C ARG A 184 -8.68 -93.03 21.92
N ARG A 185 -8.95 -92.84 20.62
CA ARG A 185 -9.98 -93.57 19.87
C ARG A 185 -9.33 -94.60 18.96
#